data_AF-A0A1V5C155-F1
#
_entry.id   AF-A0A1V5C155-F1
#
_cell.length_a   1.000
_cell.length_b   1.000
_cell.length_c   1.000
_cell.angle_alpha   90.00
_cell.angle_beta   90.00
_cell.angle_gamma   90.00
#
_symmetry.space_group_name_H-M   'P 1'
#
loop_
_entity.id
_entity.type
_entity.pdbx_description
1 polymer ?
#
loop_
_entity_poly.entity_id
_entity_poly.type
_entity_poly.pdbx_seq_one_letter_code
_entity_poly.pdbx_strand_id
1 'polypeptide(L)'
;MSQVPFAVPSARWGARMFDAKMIDLMVLDGIWEIFYGYHMGVTAENIAEKYGISRVEQDTFGLVSHQRARAAIKAGLFKDEIIPVVIPQKKGDPIVFDTDERPMDTTLEKMGKLGTAFKKGGTVTAGNASGLNDAASAVVLMSREKANELGIKPMGKLISWANGGVDPQYMGLGPIPAVRKALKKANLTLDQIDLIELNEAFASQAIACIRELKVNTDKCNMFGGGISLGHPIGCTGARLVTTALYQMKRLGLKYGLTSMCIGGGMGLAAILECEG
;
A
#
# COMPACT_ATOMS: atom_id res chain seq x y z
N MET A 1 6.38 1.55 -11.22
CA MET A 1 6.31 0.45 -12.19
C MET A 1 6.50 0.98 -13.61
N SER A 2 7.26 2.07 -13.80
CA SER A 2 7.29 2.81 -15.07
C SER A 2 8.12 2.13 -16.16
N GLN A 3 8.96 1.16 -15.78
CA GLN A 3 9.88 0.44 -16.69
C GLN A 3 9.41 -0.97 -17.08
N VAL A 4 8.16 -1.35 -16.75
CA VAL A 4 7.67 -2.69 -17.08
C VAL A 4 7.45 -2.81 -18.61
N PRO A 5 7.95 -3.88 -19.26
CA PRO A 5 7.86 -4.00 -20.71
C PRO A 5 6.49 -4.49 -21.18
N PHE A 6 6.26 -4.39 -22.48
CA PHE A 6 5.18 -5.10 -23.17
C PHE A 6 5.68 -6.45 -23.69
N ALA A 7 4.77 -7.42 -23.81
CA ALA A 7 5.04 -8.75 -24.37
C ALA A 7 4.20 -9.05 -25.61
N VAL A 8 4.77 -9.86 -26.52
CA VAL A 8 4.05 -10.41 -27.69
C VAL A 8 4.25 -11.93 -27.68
N PRO A 9 3.41 -12.71 -26.97
CA PRO A 9 3.64 -14.15 -26.79
C PRO A 9 3.72 -14.94 -28.11
N SER A 10 2.98 -14.51 -29.14
CA SER A 10 2.98 -15.13 -30.46
C SER A 10 4.31 -14.94 -31.23
N ALA A 11 5.15 -13.97 -30.84
CA ALA A 11 6.41 -13.70 -31.54
C ALA A 11 7.41 -14.87 -31.44
N ARG A 12 7.27 -15.76 -30.45
CA ARG A 12 8.16 -16.92 -30.29
C ARG A 12 8.02 -17.94 -31.42
N TRP A 13 6.78 -18.24 -31.82
CA TRP A 13 6.48 -19.30 -32.81
C TRP A 13 5.87 -18.76 -34.10
N GLY A 14 5.67 -17.44 -34.18
CA GLY A 14 5.03 -16.76 -35.30
C GLY A 14 3.51 -16.58 -35.09
N ALA A 15 3.01 -15.39 -35.42
CA ALA A 15 1.58 -15.08 -35.40
C ALA A 15 0.81 -15.65 -36.62
N ARG A 16 1.50 -16.38 -37.50
CA ARG A 16 1.02 -16.88 -38.80
C ARG A 16 0.65 -15.78 -39.80
N MET A 17 -0.46 -15.08 -39.62
CA MET A 17 -0.97 -14.00 -40.50
C MET A 17 -1.81 -13.01 -39.69
N PHE A 18 -1.90 -11.75 -40.16
CA PHE A 18 -2.68 -10.66 -39.53
C PHE A 18 -2.11 -10.14 -38.19
N ASP A 19 -2.96 -9.50 -37.38
CA ASP A 19 -2.57 -8.77 -36.17
C ASP A 19 -2.17 -9.68 -35.01
N ALA A 20 -1.22 -9.22 -34.20
CA ALA A 20 -0.81 -9.86 -32.95
C ALA A 20 -1.04 -8.92 -31.76
N LYS A 21 -1.56 -9.46 -30.65
CA LYS A 21 -1.79 -8.69 -29.43
C LYS A 21 -0.46 -8.40 -28.72
N MET A 22 -0.20 -7.11 -28.50
CA MET A 22 0.81 -6.64 -27.56
C MET A 22 0.19 -6.50 -26.17
N ILE A 23 0.83 -7.07 -25.16
CA ILE A 23 0.29 -7.20 -23.80
C ILE A 23 1.10 -6.32 -22.86
N ASP A 24 0.43 -5.44 -22.14
CA ASP A 24 1.01 -4.70 -21.02
C ASP A 24 1.24 -5.68 -19.85
N LEU A 25 2.50 -5.95 -19.52
CA LEU A 25 2.83 -6.85 -18.41
C LEU A 25 2.61 -6.21 -17.03
N MET A 26 2.62 -4.87 -16.92
CA MET A 26 2.29 -4.21 -15.64
C MET A 26 0.84 -4.49 -15.29
N VAL A 27 -0.05 -4.45 -16.29
CA VAL A 27 -1.44 -4.84 -16.10
C VAL A 27 -1.55 -6.34 -15.83
N LEU A 28 -1.07 -7.18 -16.76
CA LEU A 28 -1.29 -8.63 -16.70
C LEU A 28 -0.70 -9.29 -15.46
N ASP A 29 0.54 -8.94 -15.10
CA ASP A 29 1.27 -9.62 -14.01
C ASP A 29 1.13 -8.89 -12.66
N GLY A 30 0.72 -7.62 -12.67
CA GLY A 30 0.64 -6.79 -11.47
C GLY A 30 -0.77 -6.55 -10.94
N ILE A 31 -1.72 -6.24 -11.82
CA ILE A 31 -3.04 -5.69 -11.43
C ILE A 31 -4.21 -6.31 -12.21
N TRP A 32 -4.05 -7.54 -12.67
CA TRP A 32 -5.09 -8.34 -13.31
C TRP A 32 -5.48 -9.54 -12.47
N GLU A 33 -6.79 -9.76 -12.29
CA GLU A 33 -7.31 -10.90 -11.54
C GLU A 33 -7.46 -12.07 -12.49
N ILE A 34 -6.50 -13.00 -12.43
CA ILE A 34 -6.37 -14.10 -13.40
C ILE A 34 -7.53 -15.11 -13.31
N PHE A 35 -8.18 -15.25 -12.15
CA PHE A 35 -9.29 -16.19 -11.99
C PHE A 35 -10.60 -15.67 -12.57
N TYR A 36 -10.80 -14.35 -12.59
CA TYR A 36 -12.05 -13.71 -13.02
C TYR A 36 -11.93 -12.86 -14.28
N GLY A 37 -10.72 -12.62 -14.78
CA GLY A 37 -10.49 -11.95 -16.06
C GLY A 37 -10.83 -10.46 -16.05
N TYR A 38 -10.53 -9.75 -14.96
CA TYR A 38 -10.71 -8.30 -14.87
C TYR A 38 -9.60 -7.59 -14.09
N HIS A 39 -9.57 -6.26 -14.16
CA HIS A 39 -8.62 -5.43 -13.42
C HIS A 39 -8.88 -5.45 -11.90
N MET A 40 -7.84 -5.35 -11.06
CA MET A 40 -7.95 -5.30 -9.58
C MET A 40 -8.96 -4.26 -9.09
N GLY A 41 -9.10 -3.15 -9.80
CA GLY A 41 -10.09 -2.11 -9.50
C GLY A 41 -11.54 -2.57 -9.51
N VAL A 42 -11.87 -3.65 -10.24
CA VAL A 42 -13.20 -4.28 -10.18
C VAL A 42 -13.42 -5.00 -8.85
N THR A 43 -12.37 -5.57 -8.24
CA THR A 43 -12.50 -6.14 -6.88
C THR A 43 -12.86 -5.06 -5.85
N ALA A 44 -12.33 -3.84 -6.04
CA ALA A 44 -12.65 -2.70 -5.20
C ALA A 44 -14.10 -2.22 -5.37
N GLU A 45 -14.64 -2.30 -6.59
CA GLU A 45 -16.07 -2.06 -6.84
C GLU A 45 -16.95 -3.15 -6.17
N ASN A 46 -16.56 -4.42 -6.27
CA ASN A 46 -17.30 -5.52 -5.61
C ASN A 46 -17.36 -5.31 -4.09
N ILE A 47 -16.25 -4.86 -3.48
CA ILE A 47 -16.21 -4.54 -2.06
C ILE A 47 -17.07 -3.31 -1.74
N ALA A 48 -17.01 -2.25 -2.56
CA ALA A 48 -17.82 -1.06 -2.37
C ALA A 48 -19.32 -1.39 -2.40
N GLU A 49 -19.75 -2.22 -3.35
CA GLU A 49 -21.12 -2.72 -3.46
C GLU A 49 -21.51 -3.58 -2.25
N LYS A 50 -20.67 -4.55 -1.88
CA LYS A 50 -20.93 -5.47 -0.76
C LYS A 50 -21.05 -4.78 0.60
N TYR A 51 -20.27 -3.73 0.85
CA TYR A 51 -20.24 -3.00 2.12
C TYR A 51 -21.02 -1.68 2.09
N GLY A 52 -21.69 -1.36 0.97
CA GLY A 52 -22.44 -0.11 0.81
C GLY A 52 -21.55 1.14 0.96
N ILE A 53 -20.31 1.09 0.49
CA ILE A 53 -19.33 2.18 0.64
C ILE A 53 -19.55 3.19 -0.50
N SER A 54 -20.08 4.35 -0.16
CA SER A 54 -20.43 5.36 -1.16
C SER A 54 -19.19 5.99 -1.83
N ARG A 55 -19.40 6.58 -3.02
CA ARG A 55 -18.38 7.40 -3.70
C ARG A 55 -17.85 8.53 -2.81
N VAL A 56 -18.75 9.24 -2.13
CA VAL A 56 -18.37 10.38 -1.27
C VAL A 56 -17.50 9.93 -0.11
N GLU A 57 -17.77 8.76 0.46
CA GLU A 57 -16.95 8.18 1.52
C GLU A 57 -15.54 7.84 1.03
N GLN A 58 -15.43 7.22 -0.14
CA GLN A 58 -14.15 6.89 -0.77
C GLN A 58 -13.33 8.14 -1.09
N ASP A 59 -13.97 9.17 -1.64
CA ASP A 59 -13.31 10.45 -1.95
C ASP A 59 -12.87 11.17 -0.67
N THR A 60 -13.69 11.13 0.39
CA THR A 60 -13.32 11.70 1.70
C THR A 60 -12.10 11.00 2.28
N PHE A 61 -12.07 9.67 2.22
CA PHE A 61 -10.92 8.88 2.66
C PHE A 61 -9.65 9.24 1.86
N GLY A 62 -9.74 9.33 0.54
CA GLY A 62 -8.61 9.73 -0.31
C GLY A 62 -8.13 11.16 -0.04
N LEU A 63 -9.05 12.10 0.18
CA LEU A 63 -8.71 13.48 0.56
C LEU A 63 -7.92 13.52 1.87
N VAL A 64 -8.39 12.82 2.91
CA VAL A 64 -7.72 12.76 4.20
C VAL A 64 -6.32 12.15 4.06
N SER A 65 -6.18 11.08 3.27
CA SER A 65 -4.88 10.47 3.00
C SER A 65 -3.89 11.46 2.36
N HIS A 66 -4.34 12.27 1.38
CA HIS A 66 -3.52 13.32 0.77
C HIS A 66 -3.15 14.45 1.74
N GLN A 67 -4.11 14.89 2.56
CA GLN A 67 -3.86 15.94 3.56
C GLN A 67 -2.82 15.50 4.59
N ARG A 68 -2.93 14.26 5.10
CA ARG A 68 -1.98 13.68 6.05
C ARG A 68 -0.58 13.56 5.46
N ALA A 69 -0.45 13.02 4.23
CA ALA A 69 0.84 12.91 3.55
C ALA A 69 1.50 14.26 3.30
N ARG A 70 0.76 15.27 2.83
CA ARG A 70 1.30 16.61 2.62
C ARG A 70 1.72 17.29 3.91
N ALA A 71 0.95 17.12 4.99
CA ALA A 71 1.31 17.62 6.30
C ALA A 71 2.61 16.98 6.80
N ALA A 72 2.75 15.66 6.65
CA ALA A 72 3.95 14.91 7.02
C ALA A 72 5.19 15.34 6.23
N ILE A 73 5.06 15.51 4.91
CA ILE A 73 6.13 16.03 4.04
C ILE A 73 6.53 17.44 4.46
N LYS A 74 5.56 18.34 4.63
CA LYS A 74 5.82 19.73 5.02
C LYS A 74 6.52 19.82 6.39
N ALA A 75 6.19 18.94 7.32
CA ALA A 75 6.82 18.85 8.62
C ALA A 75 8.16 18.07 8.60
N GLY A 76 8.60 17.55 7.45
CA GLY A 76 9.86 16.84 7.29
C GLY A 76 9.90 15.46 7.95
N LEU A 77 8.73 14.84 8.18
CA LEU A 77 8.63 13.62 9.00
C LEU A 77 9.13 12.36 8.29
N PHE A 78 9.25 12.41 6.96
CA PHE A 78 9.81 11.34 6.14
C PHE A 78 11.32 11.46 5.89
N LYS A 79 11.96 12.56 6.32
CA LYS A 79 13.39 12.80 6.01
C LYS A 79 14.33 11.73 6.57
N ASP A 80 13.95 11.13 7.70
CA ASP A 80 14.78 10.10 8.35
C ASP A 80 14.65 8.72 7.66
N GLU A 81 13.53 8.48 6.95
CA GLU A 81 13.24 7.20 6.29
C GLU A 81 13.52 7.18 4.78
N ILE A 82 13.66 8.35 4.15
CA ILE A 82 13.97 8.49 2.72
C ILE A 82 15.47 8.63 2.50
N ILE A 83 16.02 7.75 1.65
CA ILE A 83 17.37 7.90 1.10
C ILE A 83 17.24 8.59 -0.28
N PRO A 84 17.89 9.74 -0.51
CA PRO A 84 17.82 10.44 -1.80
C PRO A 84 18.32 9.59 -2.97
N VAL A 85 17.58 9.62 -4.09
CA VAL A 85 17.99 9.04 -5.36
C VAL A 85 18.65 10.12 -6.20
N VAL A 86 19.97 9.98 -6.42
CA VAL A 86 20.75 10.90 -7.25
C VAL A 86 20.72 10.42 -8.70
N ILE A 87 20.15 11.23 -9.60
CA ILE A 87 19.92 10.89 -11.01
C ILE A 87 20.94 11.67 -11.88
N PRO A 88 21.98 11.00 -12.40
CA PRO A 88 22.98 11.65 -13.23
C PRO A 88 22.38 12.25 -14.50
N GLN A 89 22.80 13.47 -14.84
CA GLN A 89 22.40 14.15 -16.06
C GLN A 89 23.53 14.13 -17.09
N LYS A 90 23.19 14.06 -18.38
CA LYS A 90 24.18 14.20 -19.46
C LYS A 90 24.88 15.56 -19.44
N LYS A 91 24.20 16.61 -18.96
CA LYS A 91 24.69 17.98 -18.78
C LYS A 91 24.06 18.57 -17.51
N GLY A 92 24.83 19.35 -16.76
CA GLY A 92 24.39 19.99 -15.53
C GLY A 92 24.50 19.09 -14.29
N ASP A 93 24.09 19.63 -13.16
CA ASP A 93 24.12 18.95 -11.87
C ASP A 93 23.11 17.78 -11.82
N PRO A 94 23.38 16.73 -11.01
CA PRO A 94 22.46 15.62 -10.87
C PRO A 94 21.14 16.08 -10.23
N ILE A 95 20.02 15.49 -10.67
CA ILE A 95 18.72 15.68 -10.03
C ILE A 95 18.70 14.83 -8.77
N VAL A 96 18.40 15.44 -7.63
CA VAL A 96 18.23 14.73 -6.35
C VAL A 96 16.74 14.54 -6.11
N PHE A 97 16.28 13.30 -6.12
CA PHE A 97 14.90 12.93 -5.79
C PHE A 97 14.84 12.40 -4.36
N ASP A 98 14.26 13.17 -3.45
CA ASP A 98 14.25 12.89 -2.00
C ASP A 98 12.87 13.11 -1.35
N THR A 99 11.84 13.32 -2.16
CA THR A 99 10.51 13.69 -1.70
C THR A 99 9.46 12.92 -2.50
N ASP A 100 8.50 12.30 -1.80
CA ASP A 100 7.37 11.63 -2.45
C ASP A 100 6.57 12.63 -3.31
N GLU A 101 6.42 12.33 -4.60
CA GLU A 101 5.84 13.25 -5.59
C GLU A 101 4.32 13.11 -5.75
N ARG A 102 3.73 12.02 -5.25
CA ARG A 102 2.30 11.72 -5.45
C ARG A 102 1.33 12.56 -4.60
N PRO A 103 1.63 12.99 -3.36
CA PRO A 103 0.66 13.72 -2.55
C PRO A 103 0.16 15.02 -3.20
N MET A 104 -1.15 15.10 -3.48
CA MET A 104 -1.78 16.20 -4.23
C MET A 104 -2.52 17.20 -3.33
N ASP A 105 -2.61 18.45 -3.81
CA ASP A 105 -3.54 19.45 -3.27
C ASP A 105 -4.93 19.30 -3.90
N THR A 106 -5.85 18.68 -3.17
CA THR A 106 -7.17 18.30 -3.67
C THR A 106 -8.29 18.69 -2.71
N THR A 107 -9.52 18.66 -3.22
CA THR A 107 -10.77 18.96 -2.48
C THR A 107 -11.81 17.90 -2.85
N LEU A 108 -12.84 17.71 -2.02
CA LEU A 108 -13.96 16.83 -2.36
C LEU A 108 -14.62 17.22 -3.68
N GLU A 109 -14.72 18.51 -3.99
CA GLU A 109 -15.26 18.99 -5.25
C GLU A 109 -14.41 18.54 -6.46
N LYS A 110 -13.08 18.67 -6.37
CA LYS A 110 -12.17 18.19 -7.42
C LYS A 110 -12.26 16.68 -7.59
N MET A 111 -12.29 15.93 -6.47
CA MET A 111 -12.40 14.47 -6.50
C MET A 111 -13.74 14.01 -7.06
N GLY A 112 -14.84 14.67 -6.71
CA GLY A 112 -16.18 14.32 -7.20
C GLY A 112 -16.36 14.49 -8.71
N LYS A 113 -15.54 15.33 -9.37
CA LYS A 113 -15.54 15.52 -10.83
C LYS A 113 -14.83 14.39 -11.59
N LEU A 114 -14.10 13.51 -10.91
CA LEU A 114 -13.37 12.42 -11.56
C LEU A 114 -14.34 11.34 -12.08
N GLY A 115 -14.09 10.90 -13.31
CA GLY A 115 -14.77 9.76 -13.91
C GLY A 115 -14.40 8.43 -13.22
N THR A 116 -15.30 7.45 -13.32
CA THR A 116 -15.05 6.11 -12.79
C THR A 116 -14.02 5.37 -13.63
N ALA A 117 -13.10 4.66 -12.97
CA ALA A 117 -11.93 4.10 -13.65
C ALA A 117 -12.17 2.69 -14.22
N PHE A 118 -13.03 1.88 -13.58
CA PHE A 118 -13.09 0.43 -13.86
C PHE A 118 -14.48 -0.08 -14.27
N LYS A 119 -15.56 0.58 -13.84
CA LYS A 119 -16.93 0.20 -14.15
C LYS A 119 -17.77 1.44 -14.44
N LYS A 120 -18.59 1.40 -15.49
CA LYS A 120 -19.57 2.47 -15.76
C LYS A 120 -20.60 2.50 -14.62
N GLY A 121 -20.79 3.67 -14.01
CA GLY A 121 -21.64 3.81 -12.82
C GLY A 121 -21.04 3.22 -11.54
N GLY A 122 -19.74 2.90 -11.55
CA GLY A 122 -18.99 2.50 -10.37
C GLY A 122 -18.69 3.67 -9.42
N THR A 123 -17.81 3.41 -8.46
CA THR A 123 -17.45 4.35 -7.39
C THR A 123 -15.95 4.61 -7.31
N VAL A 124 -15.14 3.74 -7.90
CA VAL A 124 -13.68 3.84 -7.84
C VAL A 124 -13.17 4.79 -8.93
N THR A 125 -12.29 5.71 -8.55
CA THR A 125 -11.67 6.71 -9.43
C THR A 125 -10.18 6.81 -9.19
N ALA A 126 -9.48 7.55 -10.05
CA ALA A 126 -8.06 7.84 -9.86
C ALA A 126 -7.75 8.63 -8.56
N GLY A 127 -8.75 9.29 -7.97
CA GLY A 127 -8.57 10.07 -6.73
C GLY A 127 -8.73 9.23 -5.46
N ASN A 128 -9.48 8.13 -5.51
CA ASN A 128 -9.75 7.26 -4.36
C ASN A 128 -9.10 5.87 -4.49
N ALA A 129 -8.17 5.74 -5.44
CA ALA A 129 -7.32 4.58 -5.65
C ALA A 129 -5.85 4.98 -5.54
N SER A 130 -5.00 4.02 -5.16
CA SER A 130 -3.55 4.18 -5.28
C SER A 130 -3.10 4.26 -6.74
N GLY A 131 -1.90 4.81 -6.94
CA GLY A 131 -1.30 4.96 -8.26
C GLY A 131 -0.39 3.80 -8.63
N LEU A 132 0.11 3.88 -9.85
CA LEU A 132 1.26 3.09 -10.26
C LEU A 132 2.53 3.87 -9.93
N ASN A 133 3.40 3.31 -9.09
CA ASN A 133 4.53 4.04 -8.52
C ASN A 133 5.84 3.26 -8.61
N ASP A 134 6.95 3.97 -8.71
CA ASP A 134 8.31 3.44 -8.59
C ASP A 134 8.84 3.69 -7.17
N ALA A 135 9.37 2.67 -6.53
CA ALA A 135 10.14 2.81 -5.30
C ALA A 135 10.93 1.53 -5.00
N ALA A 136 11.81 1.62 -4.01
CA ALA A 136 12.40 0.49 -3.32
C ALA A 136 12.37 0.76 -1.81
N SER A 137 12.22 -0.30 -1.02
CA SER A 137 12.33 -0.24 0.44
C SER A 137 12.95 -1.55 0.92
N ALA A 138 13.85 -1.44 1.89
CA ALA A 138 14.60 -2.58 2.41
C ALA A 138 14.76 -2.47 3.92
N VAL A 139 14.81 -3.63 4.57
CA VAL A 139 15.06 -3.75 6.02
C VAL A 139 16.14 -4.80 6.23
N VAL A 140 16.99 -4.58 7.24
CA VAL A 140 17.97 -5.58 7.69
C VAL A 140 17.34 -6.37 8.83
N LEU A 141 17.12 -7.67 8.62
CA LEU A 141 16.60 -8.57 9.64
C LEU A 141 17.74 -9.38 10.26
N MET A 142 17.77 -9.45 11.59
CA MET A 142 18.82 -10.14 12.34
C MET A 142 18.22 -10.97 13.47
N SER A 143 18.92 -12.02 13.89
CA SER A 143 18.65 -12.62 15.19
C SER A 143 19.06 -11.65 16.31
N ARG A 144 18.36 -11.72 17.45
CA ARG A 144 18.71 -10.93 18.65
C ARG A 144 20.15 -11.15 19.07
N GLU A 145 20.58 -12.41 19.06
CA GLU A 145 21.93 -12.83 19.43
C GLU A 145 22.98 -12.16 18.54
N LYS A 146 22.80 -12.19 17.21
CA LYS A 146 23.77 -11.59 16.29
C LYS A 146 23.80 -10.07 16.38
N ALA A 147 22.64 -9.43 16.60
CA ALA A 147 22.59 -7.99 16.82
C ALA A 147 23.38 -7.59 18.08
N ASN A 148 23.22 -8.34 19.17
CA ASN A 148 23.96 -8.11 20.42
C ASN A 148 25.47 -8.34 20.24
N GLU A 149 25.86 -9.44 19.58
CA GLU A 149 27.27 -9.76 19.29
C GLU A 149 27.95 -8.64 18.51
N LEU A 150 27.25 -8.04 17.53
CA LEU A 150 27.77 -6.96 16.69
C LEU A 150 27.56 -5.56 17.28
N GLY A 151 26.97 -5.43 18.48
CA GLY A 151 26.68 -4.13 19.10
C GLY A 151 25.65 -3.28 18.35
N ILE A 152 24.83 -3.89 17.48
CA ILE A 152 23.79 -3.22 16.70
C ILE A 152 22.56 -3.03 17.58
N LYS A 153 22.06 -1.79 17.68
CA LYS A 153 20.80 -1.46 18.36
C LYS A 153 19.65 -1.59 17.36
N PRO A 154 18.75 -2.58 17.49
CA PRO A 154 17.64 -2.74 16.55
C PRO A 154 16.64 -1.58 16.67
N MET A 155 15.99 -1.23 15.57
CA MET A 155 14.87 -0.26 15.57
C MET A 155 13.58 -0.86 16.17
N GLY A 156 13.46 -2.18 16.12
CA GLY A 156 12.29 -2.89 16.57
C GLY A 156 12.40 -4.38 16.36
N LYS A 157 11.33 -5.09 16.72
CA LYS A 157 11.22 -6.54 16.69
C LYS A 157 9.96 -6.95 15.92
N LEU A 158 10.11 -7.92 15.03
CA LEU A 158 8.97 -8.63 14.43
C LEU A 158 8.44 -9.64 15.45
N ILE A 159 7.30 -9.33 16.07
CA ILE A 159 6.67 -10.18 17.11
C ILE A 159 5.96 -11.36 16.48
N SER A 160 5.14 -11.09 15.46
CA SER A 160 4.40 -12.11 14.74
C SER A 160 4.07 -11.63 13.33
N TRP A 161 3.72 -12.59 12.48
CA TRP A 161 3.13 -12.31 11.17
C TRP A 161 2.18 -13.45 10.77
N ALA A 162 1.24 -13.14 9.89
CA ALA A 162 0.33 -14.12 9.34
C ALA A 162 -0.20 -13.71 7.96
N ASN A 163 -0.59 -14.72 7.19
CA ASN A 163 -1.33 -14.56 5.95
C ASN A 163 -2.84 -14.81 6.16
N GLY A 164 -3.63 -14.19 5.30
CA GLY A 164 -5.08 -14.34 5.20
C GLY A 164 -5.46 -14.70 3.77
N GLY A 165 -6.40 -15.62 3.60
CA GLY A 165 -6.96 -15.96 2.29
C GLY A 165 -8.45 -15.62 2.26
N VAL A 166 -8.90 -15.11 1.13
CA VAL A 166 -10.29 -14.75 0.80
C VAL A 166 -10.55 -15.09 -0.66
N ASP A 167 -11.81 -15.00 -1.09
CA ASP A 167 -12.15 -15.08 -2.50
C ASP A 167 -11.42 -13.96 -3.30
N PRO A 168 -10.74 -14.27 -4.42
CA PRO A 168 -10.05 -13.27 -5.24
C PRO A 168 -10.95 -12.11 -5.72
N GLN A 169 -12.27 -12.31 -5.86
CA GLN A 169 -13.20 -11.21 -6.17
C GLN A 169 -13.24 -10.11 -5.11
N TYR A 170 -12.83 -10.44 -3.89
CA TYR A 170 -12.80 -9.56 -2.73
C TYR A 170 -11.39 -9.51 -2.12
N MET A 171 -10.33 -9.65 -2.94
CA MET A 171 -8.93 -9.72 -2.47
C MET A 171 -8.55 -8.59 -1.51
N GLY A 172 -9.15 -7.40 -1.67
CA GLY A 172 -8.97 -6.26 -0.78
C GLY A 172 -9.31 -6.53 0.69
N LEU A 173 -10.07 -7.58 0.99
CA LEU A 173 -10.45 -7.99 2.35
C LEU A 173 -9.44 -8.94 3.00
N GLY A 174 -8.40 -9.39 2.28
CA GLY A 174 -7.32 -10.23 2.80
C GLY A 174 -6.67 -9.75 4.11
N PRO A 175 -6.51 -8.44 4.38
CA PRO A 175 -6.04 -7.92 5.66
C PRO A 175 -6.83 -8.42 6.86
N ILE A 176 -8.13 -8.65 6.72
CA ILE A 176 -9.01 -8.98 7.85
C ILE A 176 -8.61 -10.30 8.52
N PRO A 177 -8.58 -11.44 7.82
CA PRO A 177 -8.10 -12.69 8.41
C PRO A 177 -6.61 -12.64 8.77
N ALA A 178 -5.77 -11.89 8.03
CA ALA A 178 -4.35 -11.77 8.32
C ALA A 178 -4.09 -11.09 9.67
N VAL A 179 -4.73 -9.93 9.91
CA VAL A 179 -4.62 -9.15 11.16
C VAL A 179 -5.10 -9.97 12.35
N ARG A 180 -6.30 -10.58 12.27
CA ARG A 180 -6.85 -11.42 13.34
C ARG A 180 -5.89 -12.54 13.73
N LYS A 181 -5.25 -13.21 12.76
CA LYS A 181 -4.27 -14.27 13.01
C LYS A 181 -2.96 -13.74 13.59
N ALA A 182 -2.44 -12.63 13.08
CA ALA A 182 -1.17 -12.05 13.56
C ALA A 182 -1.30 -11.58 15.02
N LEU A 183 -2.39 -10.89 15.36
CA LEU A 183 -2.70 -10.49 16.74
C LEU A 183 -2.80 -11.71 17.67
N LYS A 184 -3.53 -12.75 17.26
CA LYS A 184 -3.63 -14.00 18.02
C LYS A 184 -2.26 -14.64 18.26
N LYS A 185 -1.39 -14.71 17.25
CA LYS A 185 -0.02 -15.23 17.39
C LYS A 185 0.86 -14.39 18.32
N ALA A 186 0.66 -13.07 18.33
CA ALA A 186 1.35 -12.16 19.24
C ALA A 186 0.79 -12.15 20.67
N ASN A 187 -0.37 -12.79 20.89
CA ASN A 187 -1.13 -12.67 22.13
C ASN A 187 -1.46 -11.19 22.48
N LEU A 188 -1.86 -10.42 21.47
CA LEU A 188 -2.25 -9.01 21.60
C LEU A 188 -3.67 -8.79 21.09
N THR A 189 -4.31 -7.74 21.58
CA THR A 189 -5.57 -7.20 21.04
C THR A 189 -5.30 -5.98 20.17
N LEU A 190 -6.28 -5.61 19.33
CA LEU A 190 -6.16 -4.42 18.48
C LEU A 190 -6.04 -3.13 19.29
N ASP A 191 -6.66 -3.07 20.48
CA ASP A 191 -6.60 -1.89 21.36
C ASP A 191 -5.19 -1.60 21.90
N GLN A 192 -4.35 -2.64 21.99
CA GLN A 192 -2.94 -2.54 22.39
C GLN A 192 -2.04 -2.05 21.25
N ILE A 193 -2.55 -1.95 20.02
CA ILE A 193 -1.79 -1.41 18.89
C ILE A 193 -1.83 0.11 18.93
N ASP A 194 -0.66 0.73 18.85
CA ASP A 194 -0.49 2.19 18.93
C ASP A 194 -0.47 2.83 17.55
N LEU A 195 0.02 2.12 16.54
CA LEU A 195 0.17 2.58 15.17
C LEU A 195 -0.24 1.50 14.17
N ILE A 196 -1.03 1.87 13.17
CA ILE A 196 -1.50 0.96 12.12
C ILE A 196 -1.14 1.55 10.75
N GLU A 197 -0.35 0.81 9.99
CA GLU A 197 -0.10 1.06 8.56
C GLU A 197 -0.90 0.03 7.75
N LEU A 198 -2.10 0.41 7.32
CA LEU A 198 -2.99 -0.41 6.49
C LEU A 198 -2.91 0.09 5.05
N ASN A 199 -2.36 -0.71 4.13
CA ASN A 199 -2.19 -0.29 2.75
C ASN A 199 -3.52 0.15 2.10
N GLU A 200 -3.49 1.28 1.42
CA GLU A 200 -4.64 1.88 0.75
C GLU A 200 -4.59 1.60 -0.74
N ALA A 201 -4.68 0.33 -1.16
CA ALA A 201 -4.73 -0.02 -2.58
C ALA A 201 -5.91 0.70 -3.27
N PHE A 202 -7.06 0.65 -2.60
CA PHE A 202 -8.28 1.40 -2.91
C PHE A 202 -8.92 1.89 -1.60
N ALA A 203 -9.68 2.98 -1.65
CA ALA A 203 -10.41 3.48 -0.49
C ALA A 203 -11.47 2.47 -0.01
N SER A 204 -12.24 1.87 -0.92
CA SER A 204 -13.30 0.91 -0.56
C SER A 204 -12.78 -0.27 0.25
N GLN A 205 -11.65 -0.88 -0.14
CA GLN A 205 -11.07 -1.99 0.62
C GLN A 205 -10.51 -1.54 1.98
N ALA A 206 -9.89 -0.37 2.05
CA ALA A 206 -9.32 0.14 3.31
C ALA A 206 -10.45 0.41 4.31
N ILE A 207 -11.50 1.10 3.87
CA ILE A 207 -12.71 1.37 4.64
C ILE A 207 -13.36 0.06 5.12
N ALA A 208 -13.54 -0.93 4.23
CA ALA A 208 -14.13 -2.21 4.60
C ALA A 208 -13.31 -2.93 5.69
N CYS A 209 -11.98 -2.97 5.54
CA CYS A 209 -11.07 -3.53 6.53
C CYS A 209 -11.13 -2.78 7.87
N ILE A 210 -11.14 -1.44 7.83
CA ILE A 210 -11.24 -0.61 9.04
C ILE A 210 -12.54 -0.90 9.80
N ARG A 211 -13.67 -0.94 9.09
CA ARG A 211 -14.98 -1.23 9.68
C ARG A 211 -15.02 -2.63 10.29
N GLU A 212 -14.58 -3.64 9.57
CA GLU A 212 -14.70 -5.04 10.00
C GLU A 212 -13.72 -5.41 11.12
N LEU A 213 -12.54 -4.81 11.13
CA LEU A 213 -11.56 -4.97 12.21
C LEU A 213 -11.84 -4.03 13.38
N LYS A 214 -12.71 -3.03 13.22
CA LYS A 214 -12.96 -1.95 14.20
C LYS A 214 -11.68 -1.18 14.53
N VAL A 215 -10.93 -0.84 13.49
CA VAL A 215 -9.68 -0.08 13.62
C VAL A 215 -9.96 1.33 14.11
N ASN A 216 -9.19 1.79 15.09
CA ASN A 216 -9.15 3.20 15.45
C ASN A 216 -8.45 4.00 14.34
N THR A 217 -9.22 4.85 13.65
CA THR A 217 -8.76 5.67 12.52
C THR A 217 -7.78 6.77 12.90
N ASP A 218 -7.70 7.14 14.18
CA ASP A 218 -6.73 8.11 14.68
C ASP A 218 -5.32 7.52 14.77
N LYS A 219 -5.22 6.18 14.85
CA LYS A 219 -3.97 5.43 14.87
C LYS A 219 -3.58 4.85 13.51
N CYS A 220 -4.47 4.93 12.52
CA CYS A 220 -4.33 4.30 11.21
C CYS A 220 -3.88 5.31 10.14
N ASN A 221 -2.78 5.02 9.44
CA ASN A 221 -2.21 5.81 8.35
C ASN A 221 -2.14 7.31 8.70
N MET A 222 -1.56 7.62 9.87
CA MET A 222 -1.52 8.99 10.42
C MET A 222 -0.79 9.98 9.50
N PHE A 223 0.08 9.47 8.63
CA PHE A 223 0.93 10.25 7.74
C PHE A 223 0.56 10.04 6.27
N GLY A 224 -0.65 9.56 6.00
CA GLY A 224 -1.10 9.15 4.67
C GLY A 224 -0.77 7.70 4.36
N GLY A 225 -1.25 7.20 3.23
CA GLY A 225 -1.09 5.80 2.85
C GLY A 225 -1.02 5.63 1.33
N GLY A 226 -1.34 4.42 0.85
CA GLY A 226 -1.20 4.06 -0.57
C GLY A 226 -1.92 4.98 -1.57
N ILE A 227 -3.04 5.61 -1.19
CA ILE A 227 -3.74 6.55 -2.08
C ILE A 227 -2.89 7.78 -2.32
N SER A 228 -2.25 8.32 -1.28
CA SER A 228 -1.50 9.57 -1.36
C SER A 228 -0.01 9.40 -1.64
N LEU A 229 0.64 8.43 -1.01
CA LEU A 229 2.06 8.13 -1.15
C LEU A 229 2.35 7.19 -2.33
N GLY A 230 1.36 6.39 -2.74
CA GLY A 230 1.46 5.51 -3.90
C GLY A 230 1.62 4.04 -3.54
N HIS A 231 1.52 3.18 -4.57
CA HIS A 231 1.56 1.73 -4.40
C HIS A 231 2.57 1.07 -5.36
N PRO A 232 3.88 1.14 -5.06
CA PRO A 232 4.89 0.35 -5.73
C PRO A 232 4.76 -1.11 -5.26
N ILE A 233 3.98 -1.91 -5.99
CA ILE A 233 3.43 -3.21 -5.55
C ILE A 233 4.48 -4.09 -4.86
N GLY A 234 5.62 -4.30 -5.51
CA GLY A 234 6.67 -5.21 -5.01
C GLY A 234 7.35 -4.80 -3.70
N CYS A 235 7.40 -3.51 -3.38
CA CYS A 235 8.07 -3.02 -2.16
C CYS A 235 7.12 -2.45 -1.11
N THR A 236 5.81 -2.41 -1.38
CA THR A 236 4.83 -1.78 -0.48
C THR A 236 4.85 -2.38 0.92
N GLY A 237 5.00 -3.71 1.05
CA GLY A 237 5.12 -4.37 2.35
C GLY A 237 6.31 -3.84 3.18
N ALA A 238 7.48 -3.74 2.54
CA ALA A 238 8.69 -3.20 3.19
C ALA A 238 8.54 -1.69 3.50
N ARG A 239 7.90 -0.93 2.62
CA ARG A 239 7.61 0.49 2.84
C ARG A 239 6.74 0.70 4.08
N LEU A 240 5.66 -0.06 4.24
CA LEU A 240 4.80 0.00 5.43
C LEU A 240 5.59 -0.28 6.72
N VAL A 241 6.45 -1.30 6.70
CA VAL A 241 7.32 -1.63 7.86
C VAL A 241 8.30 -0.51 8.16
N THR A 242 8.94 0.04 7.13
CA THR A 242 9.89 1.16 7.27
C THR A 242 9.18 2.34 7.92
N THR A 243 8.10 2.82 7.32
CA THR A 243 7.31 3.93 7.80
C THR A 243 6.78 3.70 9.22
N ALA A 244 6.27 2.50 9.53
CA ALA A 244 5.85 2.15 10.89
C ALA A 244 6.98 2.26 11.92
N LEU A 245 8.16 1.69 11.64
CA LEU A 245 9.29 1.73 12.59
C LEU A 245 9.78 3.16 12.85
N TYR A 246 9.91 3.98 11.81
CA TYR A 246 10.34 5.38 11.96
C TYR A 246 9.31 6.22 12.73
N GLN A 247 8.01 6.04 12.44
CA GLN A 247 6.96 6.78 13.12
C GLN A 247 6.77 6.34 14.57
N MET A 248 6.80 5.03 14.84
CA MET A 248 6.72 4.51 16.20
C MET A 248 7.86 5.07 17.06
N LYS A 249 9.10 5.03 16.54
CA LYS A 249 10.26 5.62 17.22
C LYS A 249 10.07 7.12 17.45
N ARG A 250 9.62 7.86 16.44
CA ARG A 250 9.40 9.31 16.53
C ARG A 250 8.37 9.69 17.60
N LEU A 251 7.32 8.88 17.72
CA LEU A 251 6.18 9.15 18.61
C LEU A 251 6.30 8.44 19.97
N GLY A 252 7.36 7.65 20.21
CA GLY A 252 7.52 6.86 21.43
C GLY A 252 6.45 5.77 21.60
N LEU A 253 6.00 5.18 20.50
CA LEU A 253 4.95 4.16 20.49
C LEU A 253 5.53 2.75 20.59
N LYS A 254 4.79 1.83 21.21
CA LYS A 254 5.30 0.50 21.53
C LYS A 254 4.93 -0.53 20.48
N TYR A 255 3.65 -0.67 20.13
CA TYR A 255 3.17 -1.73 19.24
C TYR A 255 2.62 -1.20 17.92
N GLY A 256 3.10 -1.77 16.82
CA GLY A 256 2.72 -1.41 15.46
C GLY A 256 2.09 -2.59 14.74
N LEU A 257 1.12 -2.31 13.87
CA LEU A 257 0.54 -3.26 12.95
C LEU A 257 0.72 -2.75 11.52
N THR A 258 1.35 -3.55 10.66
CA THR A 258 1.37 -3.30 9.21
C THR A 258 0.51 -4.35 8.52
N SER A 259 -0.32 -3.96 7.56
CA SER A 259 -1.15 -4.91 6.82
C SER A 259 -1.43 -4.47 5.39
N MET A 260 -1.55 -5.43 4.47
CA MET A 260 -1.87 -5.18 3.06
C MET A 260 -2.67 -6.33 2.44
N CYS A 261 -3.53 -5.99 1.49
CA CYS A 261 -4.14 -6.94 0.57
C CYS A 261 -3.16 -7.35 -0.54
N ILE A 262 -3.44 -8.46 -1.20
CA ILE A 262 -2.61 -9.06 -2.25
C ILE A 262 -3.57 -9.62 -3.31
N GLY A 263 -3.32 -9.31 -4.59
CA GLY A 263 -4.08 -9.86 -5.72
C GLY A 263 -4.11 -11.39 -5.71
N GLY A 264 -5.17 -12.00 -6.26
CA GLY A 264 -5.40 -13.45 -6.13
C GLY A 264 -6.01 -13.87 -4.80
N GLY A 265 -6.51 -12.94 -3.98
CA GLY A 265 -7.32 -13.27 -2.79
C GLY A 265 -6.53 -13.45 -1.50
N MET A 266 -5.41 -12.73 -1.32
CA MET A 266 -4.55 -12.89 -0.16
C MET A 266 -4.39 -11.60 0.64
N GLY A 267 -3.90 -11.71 1.87
CA GLY A 267 -3.46 -10.58 2.68
C GLY A 267 -2.34 -10.99 3.62
N LEU A 268 -1.58 -10.00 4.09
CA LEU A 268 -0.46 -10.19 5.00
C LEU A 268 -0.55 -9.16 6.12
N ALA A 269 -0.28 -9.58 7.35
CA ALA A 269 -0.15 -8.70 8.50
C ALA A 269 1.11 -9.05 9.30
N ALA A 270 1.75 -8.03 9.86
CA ALA A 270 2.89 -8.16 10.76
C ALA A 270 2.70 -7.26 12.00
N ILE A 271 3.08 -7.79 13.16
CA ILE A 271 3.09 -7.08 14.44
C ILE A 271 4.53 -6.73 14.78
N LEU A 272 4.76 -5.45 15.04
CA LEU A 272 6.06 -4.89 15.37
C LEU A 272 6.04 -4.37 16.81
N GLU A 273 7.16 -4.48 17.50
CA GLU A 273 7.45 -3.79 18.75
C GLU A 273 8.61 -2.83 18.50
N CYS A 274 8.48 -1.55 18.81
CA CYS A 274 9.58 -0.59 18.68
C CYS A 274 10.61 -0.82 19.78
N GLU A 275 11.89 -0.64 19.44
CA GLU A 275 13.00 -0.66 20.38
C GLU A 275 13.77 0.65 20.35
N GLY A 276 13.97 1.24 21.52
CA GLY A 276 14.58 2.56 21.71
C GLY A 276 13.60 3.56 22.28
#